data_AF-A0A535VWJ2-F1
#
_entry.id   AF-A0A535VWJ2-F1
#
_cell.length_a   1.000
_cell.length_b   1.000
_cell.length_c   1.000
_cell.angle_alpha   90.00
_cell.angle_beta   90.00
_cell.angle_gamma   90.00
#
_symmetry.space_group_name_H-M   'P 1'
#
loop_
_entity.id
_entity.type
_entity.pdbx_description
1 polymer ?
#
loop_
_entity_poly.entity_id
_entity_poly.type
_entity_poly.pdbx_seq_one_letter_code
_entity_poly.pdbx_strand_id
1 'polypeptide(L)'
;MRWSTHGSGTRRNVAEPIKEVTGFQSLMGGAGVQQALDAEEALRHAAAAEDLVVAEVAEPSELGFWKLAVIRFLHHRTATISLGVLMFIVLVAVLVPIFQGDLYRFQDYRHPFGAPFQFHARAVSLAGVSFSIPWTDHLMGTDELGRDEMARLIRGARVSLTVGLLAILGYVIIGGVLGSVAGYYGGWIDNALMRVTDVIIAMPFILVVVAVTAAFGGVSLTVLVIVIAGLGWFEIGRLMRAQFLVLRESEFVQAARALGASDFRII
;
A
#
# COMPACT_ATOMS: atom_id res chain seq x y z
N MET A 1 61.79 48.09 -16.31
CA MET A 1 60.52 48.67 -16.82
C MET A 1 59.89 49.44 -15.66
N ARG A 2 60.14 50.73 -15.46
CA ARG A 2 59.74 51.92 -16.24
C ARG A 2 58.32 52.41 -15.81
N TRP A 3 58.33 53.47 -14.98
CA TRP A 3 57.30 54.43 -14.47
C TRP A 3 56.24 53.89 -13.49
N SER A 4 56.07 54.34 -12.22
CA SER A 4 55.93 55.70 -11.62
C SER A 4 54.68 56.44 -12.13
N THR A 5 53.86 57.19 -11.38
CA THR A 5 53.79 57.71 -10.00
C THR A 5 52.52 58.56 -9.89
N HIS A 6 52.08 58.86 -8.66
CA HIS A 6 51.22 60.00 -8.25
C HIS A 6 49.72 59.91 -8.59
N GLY A 7 48.80 60.38 -7.75
CA GLY A 7 48.92 61.11 -6.50
C GLY A 7 47.54 61.36 -5.90
N SER A 8 47.57 61.62 -4.60
CA SER A 8 46.52 62.10 -3.70
C SER A 8 45.63 63.22 -4.23
N GLY A 9 44.37 63.27 -3.73
CA GLY A 9 43.80 64.56 -3.32
C GLY A 9 42.32 64.80 -3.58
N THR A 10 41.51 64.56 -2.54
CA THR A 10 40.51 65.48 -1.97
C THR A 10 39.29 66.00 -2.75
N ARG A 11 38.13 65.80 -2.06
CA ARG A 11 36.94 66.68 -1.85
C ARG A 11 35.69 66.49 -2.74
N ARG A 12 34.64 66.02 -2.03
CA ARG A 12 33.23 66.46 -1.98
C ARG A 12 32.66 67.21 -3.20
N ASN A 13 31.57 66.69 -3.75
CA ASN A 13 30.38 67.46 -4.15
C ASN A 13 29.16 66.52 -4.16
N VAL A 14 28.25 66.68 -3.21
CA VAL A 14 26.95 67.39 -3.30
C VAL A 14 25.89 66.51 -3.99
N ALA A 15 24.88 66.16 -3.20
CA ALA A 15 23.70 65.41 -3.61
C ALA A 15 23.01 66.09 -4.81
N GLU A 16 22.87 65.34 -5.91
CA GLU A 16 21.92 65.72 -6.95
C GLU A 16 20.50 65.45 -6.44
N PRO A 17 19.58 66.43 -6.50
CA PRO A 17 18.18 66.17 -6.21
C PRO A 17 17.64 65.24 -7.30
N ILE A 18 16.97 64.16 -6.86
CA ILE A 18 16.23 63.25 -7.73
C ILE A 18 15.28 64.13 -8.56
N LYS A 19 15.52 64.21 -9.88
CA LYS A 19 14.61 64.86 -10.79
C LYS A 19 13.26 64.15 -10.66
N GLU A 20 12.30 64.86 -10.10
CA GLU A 20 10.91 64.44 -10.07
C GLU A 20 10.48 64.26 -11.53
N VAL A 21 10.28 63.00 -11.95
CA VAL A 21 9.82 62.67 -13.30
C VAL A 21 8.32 62.98 -13.34
N THR A 22 7.99 64.27 -13.38
CA THR A 22 6.67 64.76 -13.80
C THR A 22 6.58 64.55 -15.31
N GLY A 23 6.37 63.29 -15.70
CA GLY A 23 6.42 62.87 -17.10
C GLY A 23 6.01 61.42 -17.31
N PHE A 24 5.13 60.87 -16.47
CA PHE A 24 4.56 59.54 -16.70
C PHE A 24 3.23 59.56 -17.47
N GLN A 25 2.64 60.74 -17.69
CA GLN A 25 1.38 60.89 -18.43
C GLN A 25 1.52 60.96 -19.96
N SER A 26 2.74 61.00 -20.53
CA SER A 26 2.92 61.26 -21.97
C SER A 26 3.63 60.16 -22.77
N LEU A 27 3.93 58.99 -22.18
CA LEU A 27 4.55 57.87 -22.91
C LEU A 27 3.58 56.73 -23.22
N MET A 28 2.40 56.74 -22.61
CA MET A 28 1.27 55.91 -23.02
C MET A 28 0.17 56.87 -23.43
N GLY A 29 0.07 57.18 -24.72
CA GLY A 29 -1.13 57.85 -25.26
C GLY A 29 -2.39 57.10 -24.84
N GLY A 30 -3.58 57.69 -24.94
CA GLY A 30 -4.84 57.07 -24.47
C GLY A 30 -5.03 55.60 -24.89
N ALA A 31 -4.42 55.17 -26.01
CA ALA A 31 -4.32 53.78 -26.44
C ALA A 31 -3.58 52.83 -25.47
N GLY A 32 -2.50 53.27 -24.82
CA GLY A 32 -1.72 52.45 -23.88
C GLY A 32 -2.40 52.29 -22.51
N VAL A 33 -3.10 53.32 -22.03
CA VAL A 33 -3.94 53.20 -20.83
C VAL A 33 -5.14 52.30 -21.10
N GLN A 34 -5.78 52.45 -22.27
CA GLN A 34 -6.86 51.57 -22.68
C GLN A 34 -6.38 50.11 -22.81
N GLN A 35 -5.23 49.89 -23.44
CA GLN A 35 -4.64 48.55 -23.58
C GLN A 35 -4.26 47.93 -22.23
N ALA A 36 -3.83 48.73 -21.26
CA ALA A 36 -3.57 48.26 -19.90
C ALA A 36 -4.86 47.90 -19.14
N LEU A 37 -5.92 48.69 -19.30
CA LEU A 37 -7.25 48.41 -18.73
C LEU A 37 -7.87 47.16 -19.36
N ASP A 38 -7.80 47.03 -20.69
CA ASP A 38 -8.30 45.86 -21.42
C ASP A 38 -7.52 44.59 -21.04
N ALA A 39 -6.21 44.70 -20.78
CA ALA A 39 -5.38 43.60 -20.29
C ALA A 39 -5.71 43.21 -18.84
N GLU A 40 -5.98 44.19 -17.97
CA GLU A 40 -6.43 43.94 -16.60
C GLU A 40 -7.81 43.27 -16.57
N GLU A 41 -8.73 43.72 -17.42
CA GLU A 41 -10.07 43.14 -17.56
C GLU A 41 -10.00 41.71 -18.11
N ALA A 42 -9.13 41.46 -19.10
CA ALA A 42 -8.87 40.12 -19.61
C ALA A 42 -8.27 39.19 -18.54
N LEU A 43 -7.36 39.69 -17.70
CA LEU A 43 -6.79 38.94 -16.57
C LEU A 43 -7.85 38.63 -15.50
N ARG A 44 -8.74 39.58 -15.19
CA ARG A 44 -9.84 39.37 -14.25
C ARG A 44 -10.84 38.34 -14.79
N HIS A 45 -11.13 38.36 -16.08
CA HIS A 45 -11.97 37.35 -16.72
C HIS A 45 -11.31 35.97 -16.75
N ALA A 46 -10.00 35.91 -16.99
CA ALA A 46 -9.24 34.66 -16.94
C ALA A 46 -9.21 34.07 -15.51
N ALA A 47 -8.95 34.91 -14.50
CA ALA A 47 -8.95 34.50 -13.10
C ALA A 47 -10.36 34.05 -12.64
N ALA A 48 -11.41 34.78 -13.02
CA ALA A 48 -12.78 34.40 -12.73
C ALA A 48 -13.19 33.09 -13.43
N ALA A 49 -12.71 32.86 -14.65
CA ALA A 49 -12.93 31.59 -15.36
C ALA A 49 -12.18 30.44 -14.67
N GLU A 50 -10.97 30.66 -14.19
CA GLU A 50 -10.20 29.68 -13.42
C GLU A 50 -10.89 29.35 -12.09
N ASP A 51 -11.35 30.36 -11.35
CA ASP A 51 -12.11 30.17 -10.10
C ASP A 51 -13.42 29.41 -10.32
N LEU A 52 -14.13 29.65 -11.44
CA LEU A 52 -15.34 28.91 -11.81
C LEU A 52 -15.03 27.45 -12.18
N VAL A 53 -13.94 27.19 -12.90
CA VAL A 53 -13.50 25.82 -13.21
C VAL A 53 -13.08 25.09 -11.92
N VAL A 54 -12.39 25.76 -11.01
CA VAL A 54 -12.02 25.20 -9.70
C VAL A 54 -13.27 24.92 -8.87
N ALA A 55 -14.27 25.80 -8.89
CA ALA A 55 -15.54 25.61 -8.19
C ALA A 55 -16.38 24.47 -8.78
N GLU A 56 -16.44 24.33 -10.12
CA GLU A 56 -17.11 23.23 -10.82
C GLU A 56 -16.45 21.88 -10.51
N VAL A 57 -15.11 21.83 -10.49
CA VAL A 57 -14.35 20.64 -10.08
C VAL A 57 -14.52 20.33 -8.59
N ALA A 58 -14.82 21.35 -7.77
CA ALA A 58 -15.07 21.23 -6.34
C ALA A 58 -16.51 20.87 -5.98
N GLU A 59 -17.43 20.74 -6.95
CA GLU A 59 -18.76 20.22 -6.65
C GLU A 59 -18.63 18.80 -6.07
N PRO A 60 -19.07 18.58 -4.81
CA PRO A 60 -18.96 17.29 -4.19
C PRO A 60 -19.82 16.31 -4.97
N SER A 61 -19.17 15.40 -5.71
CA SER A 61 -19.84 14.33 -6.44
C SER A 61 -20.89 13.67 -5.53
N GLU A 62 -22.15 13.66 -5.94
CA GLU A 62 -23.27 13.13 -5.14
C GLU A 62 -23.12 11.64 -4.77
N LEU A 63 -22.14 10.95 -5.38
CA LEU A 63 -21.77 9.57 -5.10
C LEU A 63 -20.78 9.51 -3.93
N GLY A 64 -21.10 8.72 -2.90
CA GLY A 64 -20.18 8.49 -1.78
C GLY A 64 -18.83 7.92 -2.21
N PHE A 65 -17.78 8.23 -1.45
CA PHE A 65 -16.37 7.82 -1.69
C PHE A 65 -16.21 6.36 -2.14
N TRP A 66 -16.90 5.44 -1.46
CA TRP A 66 -16.84 4.00 -1.77
C TRP A 66 -17.41 3.65 -3.15
N LYS A 67 -18.50 4.31 -3.56
CA LYS A 67 -19.08 4.08 -4.89
C LYS A 67 -18.10 4.56 -5.97
N LEU A 68 -17.50 5.74 -5.77
CA LEU A 68 -16.50 6.28 -6.71
C LEU A 68 -15.26 5.39 -6.79
N ALA A 69 -14.76 4.91 -5.65
CA ALA A 69 -13.62 4.01 -5.61
C ALA A 69 -13.90 2.71 -6.38
N VAL A 70 -15.08 2.11 -6.20
CA VAL A 70 -15.48 0.88 -6.93
C VAL A 70 -15.64 1.14 -8.42
N ILE A 71 -16.33 2.21 -8.81
CA ILE A 71 -16.51 2.56 -10.23
C ILE A 71 -15.16 2.78 -10.89
N ARG A 72 -14.27 3.56 -10.26
CA ARG A 72 -12.92 3.83 -10.77
C ARG A 72 -12.07 2.58 -10.86
N PHE A 73 -12.14 1.69 -9.86
CA PHE A 73 -11.43 0.43 -9.85
C PHE A 73 -11.89 -0.50 -10.98
N LEU A 74 -13.21 -0.69 -11.14
CA LEU A 74 -13.78 -1.56 -12.18
C LEU A 74 -13.55 -1.04 -13.60
N HIS A 75 -13.41 0.28 -13.75
CA HIS A 75 -13.08 0.90 -15.03
C HIS A 75 -11.61 0.68 -15.44
N HIS A 76 -10.72 0.42 -14.47
CA HIS A 76 -9.31 0.23 -14.74
C HIS A 76 -9.01 -1.21 -15.21
N ARG A 77 -8.71 -1.39 -16.49
CA ARG A 77 -8.54 -2.72 -17.13
C ARG A 77 -7.58 -3.64 -16.37
N THR A 78 -6.41 -3.14 -15.95
CA THR A 78 -5.44 -3.99 -15.25
C THR A 78 -5.93 -4.38 -13.86
N ALA A 79 -6.66 -3.50 -13.17
CA ALA A 79 -7.17 -3.76 -11.83
C ALA A 79 -8.26 -4.83 -11.86
N THR A 80 -9.17 -4.74 -12.83
CA THR A 80 -10.24 -5.71 -13.05
C THR A 80 -9.68 -7.09 -13.46
N ILE A 81 -8.65 -7.14 -14.31
CA ILE A 81 -7.98 -8.40 -14.67
C ILE A 81 -7.32 -9.04 -13.44
N SER A 82 -6.55 -8.27 -12.66
CA SER A 82 -5.92 -8.78 -11.44
C SER A 82 -6.95 -9.27 -10.42
N LEU A 83 -8.06 -8.56 -10.26
CA LEU A 83 -9.16 -8.98 -9.40
C LEU A 83 -9.78 -10.30 -9.88
N GLY A 84 -10.01 -10.44 -11.20
CA GLY A 84 -10.53 -11.67 -11.79
C GLY A 84 -9.62 -12.88 -11.54
N VAL A 85 -8.30 -12.71 -11.73
CA VAL A 85 -7.29 -13.75 -11.46
C VAL A 85 -7.27 -14.13 -9.98
N LEU A 86 -7.29 -13.14 -9.07
CA LEU A 86 -7.32 -13.39 -7.63
C LEU A 86 -8.60 -14.13 -7.21
N MET A 87 -9.76 -13.70 -7.70
CA MET A 87 -11.04 -14.36 -7.44
C MET A 87 -11.03 -15.80 -7.95
N PHE A 88 -10.47 -16.05 -9.14
CA PHE A 88 -10.32 -17.39 -9.67
C PHE A 88 -9.45 -18.27 -8.76
N ILE A 89 -8.29 -17.78 -8.31
CA ILE A 89 -7.39 -18.52 -7.40
C ILE A 89 -8.10 -18.83 -6.07
N VAL A 90 -8.78 -17.84 -5.47
CA VAL A 90 -9.52 -18.03 -4.21
C VAL A 90 -10.65 -19.04 -4.38
N LEU A 91 -11.41 -18.93 -5.47
CA LEU A 91 -12.53 -19.82 -5.77
C LEU A 91 -12.03 -21.26 -6.00
N VAL A 92 -10.94 -21.44 -6.74
CA VAL A 92 -10.30 -22.75 -6.91
C VAL A 92 -9.81 -23.30 -5.56
N ALA A 93 -9.10 -22.51 -4.77
CA ALA A 93 -8.55 -22.94 -3.48
C ALA A 93 -9.62 -23.31 -2.44
N VAL A 94 -10.81 -22.71 -2.51
CA VAL A 94 -11.92 -22.96 -1.57
C VAL A 94 -12.88 -24.02 -2.11
N LEU A 95 -13.34 -23.92 -3.35
CA LEU A 95 -14.36 -24.82 -3.90
C LEU A 95 -13.80 -26.20 -4.23
N VAL A 96 -12.60 -26.29 -4.80
CA VAL A 96 -12.07 -27.57 -5.27
C VAL A 96 -11.95 -28.59 -4.12
N PRO A 97 -11.44 -28.25 -2.92
CA PRO A 97 -11.46 -29.16 -1.77
C PRO A 97 -12.86 -29.57 -1.29
N ILE A 98 -13.88 -28.73 -1.49
CA ILE A 98 -15.27 -29.04 -1.09
C ILE A 98 -15.87 -30.08 -2.04
N PHE A 99 -15.66 -29.93 -3.35
CA PHE A 99 -16.21 -30.82 -4.37
C PHE A 99 -15.41 -32.11 -4.56
N GLN A 100 -14.12 -32.13 -4.21
CA GLN A 100 -13.25 -33.26 -4.49
C GLN A 100 -13.33 -34.42 -3.47
N GLY A 101 -14.03 -34.28 -2.33
CA GLY A 101 -14.23 -35.38 -1.38
C GLY A 101 -12.94 -36.09 -0.93
N ASP A 102 -13.05 -37.34 -0.44
CA ASP A 102 -11.93 -38.12 0.12
C ASP A 102 -10.79 -38.45 -0.87
N LEU A 103 -10.91 -38.14 -2.18
CA LEU A 103 -9.92 -38.46 -3.23
C LEU A 103 -8.54 -37.78 -3.02
N TYR A 104 -8.48 -36.66 -2.30
CA TYR A 104 -7.22 -35.94 -2.01
C TYR A 104 -6.96 -35.75 -0.52
N ARG A 105 -7.71 -36.48 0.32
CA ARG A 105 -7.69 -36.30 1.77
C ARG A 105 -6.44 -36.89 2.42
N PHE A 106 -5.81 -37.89 1.81
CA PHE A 106 -4.66 -38.62 2.38
C PHE A 106 -3.50 -38.77 1.38
N GLN A 107 -2.72 -37.70 1.16
CA GLN A 107 -1.31 -37.88 0.80
C GLN A 107 -0.55 -38.01 2.12
N ASP A 108 -0.40 -39.24 2.62
CA ASP A 108 0.36 -39.47 3.84
C ASP A 108 1.86 -39.37 3.54
N TYR A 109 2.44 -38.22 3.90
CA TYR A 109 3.85 -37.89 3.65
C TYR A 109 4.82 -38.59 4.63
N ARG A 110 4.32 -39.38 5.58
CA ARG A 110 5.13 -39.97 6.67
C ARG A 110 5.45 -41.46 6.49
N HIS A 111 5.05 -42.11 5.41
CA HIS A 111 5.33 -43.54 5.25
C HIS A 111 6.83 -43.82 4.97
N PRO A 112 7.52 -44.61 5.82
CA PRO A 112 8.94 -44.89 5.70
C PRO A 112 9.32 -45.95 4.64
N PHE A 113 8.34 -46.58 3.99
CA PHE A 113 8.56 -47.53 2.90
C PHE A 113 7.71 -47.10 1.70
N GLY A 114 8.32 -47.11 0.51
CA GLY A 114 7.82 -46.48 -0.71
C GLY A 114 6.38 -46.79 -1.09
N ALA A 115 5.85 -45.95 -1.99
CA ALA A 115 4.52 -45.95 -2.60
C ALA A 115 3.59 -47.13 -2.26
N PRO A 116 2.34 -46.82 -1.92
CA PRO A 116 1.26 -47.56 -2.54
C PRO A 116 0.18 -46.59 -2.98
N PHE A 117 0.33 -45.93 -4.12
CA PHE A 117 -0.78 -45.16 -4.66
C PHE A 117 -1.18 -45.77 -5.99
N GLN A 118 -1.93 -46.86 -5.87
CA GLN A 118 -2.62 -47.45 -7.02
C GLN A 118 -3.50 -46.38 -7.65
N PHE A 119 -3.40 -46.22 -8.96
CA PHE A 119 -4.28 -45.40 -9.78
C PHE A 119 -5.72 -45.80 -9.48
N HIS A 120 -6.46 -44.97 -8.73
CA HIS A 120 -7.88 -45.20 -8.51
C HIS A 120 -8.64 -44.70 -9.73
N ALA A 121 -8.38 -45.32 -10.89
CA ALA A 121 -9.22 -45.10 -12.05
C ALA A 121 -10.65 -45.39 -11.59
N ARG A 122 -11.49 -44.35 -11.49
CA ARG A 122 -12.85 -44.49 -10.97
C ARG A 122 -13.62 -45.37 -11.96
N ALA A 123 -13.66 -46.66 -11.68
CA ALA A 123 -14.43 -47.63 -12.44
C ALA A 123 -15.91 -47.36 -12.14
N VAL A 124 -16.60 -46.76 -13.10
CA VAL A 124 -18.06 -46.63 -13.04
C VAL A 124 -18.63 -47.84 -13.77
N SER A 125 -19.29 -48.73 -13.02
CA SER A 125 -20.01 -49.86 -13.60
C SER A 125 -21.47 -49.47 -13.83
N LEU A 126 -21.88 -49.37 -15.09
CA LEU A 126 -23.29 -49.30 -15.45
C LEU A 126 -23.66 -50.61 -16.16
N ALA A 127 -24.66 -51.32 -15.62
CA ALA A 127 -25.20 -52.55 -16.21
C ALA A 127 -24.12 -53.59 -16.60
N GLY A 128 -23.12 -53.81 -15.73
CA GLY A 128 -22.09 -54.84 -15.94
C GLY A 128 -20.95 -54.45 -16.88
N VAL A 129 -20.99 -53.25 -17.48
CA VAL A 129 -19.88 -52.71 -18.29
C VAL A 129 -19.07 -51.74 -17.43
N SER A 130 -17.78 -52.04 -17.29
CA SER A 130 -16.84 -51.18 -16.58
C SER A 130 -16.23 -50.19 -17.55
N PHE A 131 -16.48 -48.90 -17.33
CA PHE A 131 -15.81 -47.83 -18.07
C PHE A 131 -14.77 -47.17 -17.15
N SER A 132 -13.53 -47.08 -17.64
CA SER A 132 -12.52 -46.19 -17.08
C SER A 132 -12.68 -44.83 -17.76
N ILE A 133 -13.08 -43.80 -17.01
CA ILE A 133 -13.16 -42.44 -17.54
C ILE A 133 -11.72 -41.92 -17.68
N PRO A 134 -11.22 -41.61 -18.90
CA PRO A 134 -9.80 -41.26 -19.13
C PRO A 134 -9.37 -39.93 -18.51
N TRP A 135 -10.34 -39.07 -18.23
CA TRP A 135 -10.18 -37.87 -17.43
C TRP A 135 -10.48 -38.30 -15.99
N THR A 136 -9.58 -38.27 -15.00
CA THR A 136 -9.92 -37.83 -13.62
C THR A 136 -8.89 -38.04 -12.50
N ASP A 137 -7.74 -38.69 -12.66
CA ASP A 137 -6.90 -38.87 -11.46
C ASP A 137 -5.86 -37.76 -11.26
N HIS A 138 -5.10 -37.36 -12.31
CA HIS A 138 -3.99 -36.40 -12.20
C HIS A 138 -3.86 -35.47 -13.41
N LEU A 139 -4.66 -34.40 -13.48
CA LEU A 139 -4.70 -33.50 -14.67
C LEU A 139 -3.38 -32.74 -14.93
N MET A 140 -2.58 -32.47 -13.90
CA MET A 140 -1.22 -31.90 -14.05
C MET A 140 -0.12 -32.96 -13.94
N GLY A 141 -0.47 -34.24 -13.97
CA GLY A 141 0.47 -35.35 -13.77
C GLY A 141 0.93 -35.52 -12.32
N THR A 142 1.95 -36.35 -12.15
CA THR A 142 2.51 -36.73 -10.85
C THR A 142 4.02 -36.49 -10.77
N ASP A 143 4.55 -36.28 -9.57
CA ASP A 143 6.00 -36.27 -9.34
C ASP A 143 6.66 -37.66 -9.48
N GLU A 144 7.99 -37.70 -9.34
CA GLU A 144 8.80 -38.94 -9.33
C GLU A 144 8.35 -39.96 -8.26
N LEU A 145 7.57 -39.51 -7.27
CA LEU A 145 7.03 -40.29 -6.17
C LEU A 145 5.54 -40.62 -6.35
N GLY A 146 4.96 -40.30 -7.52
CA GLY A 146 3.57 -40.58 -7.86
C GLY A 146 2.55 -39.63 -7.21
N ARG A 147 2.96 -38.47 -6.68
CA ARG A 147 2.05 -37.52 -6.02
C ARG A 147 1.41 -36.57 -7.04
N ASP A 148 0.10 -36.40 -6.95
CA ASP A 148 -0.65 -35.44 -7.78
C ASP A 148 -0.15 -33.99 -7.58
N GLU A 149 0.34 -33.38 -8.66
CA GLU A 149 0.83 -32.01 -8.66
C GLU A 149 -0.28 -30.97 -8.59
N MET A 150 -1.41 -31.18 -9.25
CA MET A 150 -2.55 -30.25 -9.16
C MET A 150 -3.08 -30.21 -7.72
N ALA A 151 -3.25 -31.37 -7.08
CA ALA A 151 -3.73 -31.43 -5.71
C ALA A 151 -2.80 -30.69 -4.74
N ARG A 152 -1.49 -30.82 -4.94
CA ARG A 152 -0.45 -30.10 -4.18
C ARG A 152 -0.52 -28.60 -4.42
N LEU A 153 -0.69 -28.16 -5.67
CA LEU A 153 -0.84 -26.74 -6.00
C LEU A 153 -2.08 -26.13 -5.36
N ILE A 154 -3.22 -26.82 -5.39
CA ILE A 154 -4.48 -26.34 -4.80
C ILE A 154 -4.37 -26.31 -3.26
N ARG A 155 -3.80 -27.34 -2.64
CA ARG A 155 -3.55 -27.35 -1.19
C ARG A 155 -2.55 -26.27 -0.78
N GLY A 156 -1.49 -26.09 -1.55
CA GLY A 156 -0.51 -25.03 -1.39
C GLY A 156 -1.15 -23.65 -1.50
N ALA A 157 -2.01 -23.42 -2.50
CA ALA A 157 -2.74 -22.18 -2.67
C ALA A 157 -3.60 -21.85 -1.44
N ARG A 158 -4.34 -22.83 -0.89
CA ARG A 158 -5.13 -22.63 0.34
C ARG A 158 -4.26 -22.27 1.54
N VAL A 159 -3.12 -22.96 1.71
CA VAL A 159 -2.16 -22.64 2.78
C VAL A 159 -1.62 -21.22 2.61
N SER A 160 -1.16 -20.85 1.42
CA SER A 160 -0.64 -19.51 1.11
C SER A 160 -1.68 -18.42 1.33
N LEU A 161 -2.93 -18.63 0.91
CA LEU A 161 -4.03 -17.68 1.15
C LEU A 161 -4.33 -17.54 2.65
N THR A 162 -4.35 -18.65 3.39
CA THR A 162 -4.60 -18.63 4.84
C THR A 162 -3.49 -17.90 5.58
N VAL A 163 -2.23 -18.22 5.28
CA VAL A 163 -1.07 -17.58 5.90
C VAL A 163 -1.01 -16.11 5.53
N GLY A 164 -1.20 -15.75 4.26
CA GLY A 164 -1.21 -14.36 3.80
C GLY A 164 -2.31 -13.53 4.47
N LEU A 165 -3.53 -14.07 4.57
CA LEU A 165 -4.65 -13.37 5.21
C LEU A 165 -4.44 -13.17 6.72
N LEU A 166 -3.96 -14.19 7.43
CA LEU A 166 -3.70 -14.08 8.86
C LEU A 166 -2.50 -13.18 9.15
N ALA A 167 -1.47 -13.23 8.30
CA ALA A 167 -0.31 -12.36 8.40
C ALA A 167 -0.69 -10.89 8.21
N ILE A 168 -1.45 -10.54 7.17
CA ILE A 168 -1.87 -9.15 6.94
C ILE A 168 -2.76 -8.63 8.07
N LEU A 169 -3.64 -9.46 8.62
CA LEU A 169 -4.44 -9.11 9.78
C LEU A 169 -3.54 -8.81 10.98
N GLY A 170 -2.54 -9.66 11.22
CA GLY A 170 -1.52 -9.43 12.24
C GLY A 170 -0.73 -8.13 12.02
N TYR A 171 -0.35 -7.83 10.77
CA TYR A 171 0.36 -6.60 10.42
C TYR A 171 -0.48 -5.36 10.70
N VAL A 172 -1.78 -5.39 10.34
CA VAL A 172 -2.69 -4.28 10.59
C VAL A 172 -2.93 -4.08 12.08
N ILE A 173 -3.08 -5.16 12.86
CA ILE A 173 -3.27 -5.06 14.31
C ILE A 173 -2.01 -4.54 14.99
N ILE A 174 -0.87 -5.21 14.79
CA ILE A 174 0.39 -4.87 15.48
C ILE A 174 0.91 -3.52 14.96
N GLY A 175 1.02 -3.38 13.64
CA GLY A 175 1.50 -2.16 13.01
C GLY A 175 0.53 -0.98 13.20
N GLY A 176 -0.77 -1.22 13.13
CA GLY A 176 -1.78 -0.20 13.41
C GLY A 176 -1.67 0.36 14.82
N VAL A 177 -1.61 -0.51 15.83
CA VAL A 177 -1.51 -0.10 17.23
C VAL A 177 -0.16 0.54 17.54
N LEU A 178 0.95 -0.09 17.17
CA LEU A 178 2.28 0.46 17.49
C LEU A 178 2.57 1.74 16.69
N GLY A 179 2.13 1.79 15.44
CA GLY A 179 2.26 2.97 14.59
C GLY A 179 1.41 4.14 15.07
N SER A 180 0.15 3.90 15.44
CA SER A 180 -0.73 4.96 15.97
C SER A 180 -0.20 5.52 17.28
N VAL A 181 0.24 4.67 18.21
CA VAL A 181 0.84 5.08 19.49
C VAL A 181 2.13 5.90 19.25
N ALA A 182 3.02 5.43 18.37
CA ALA A 182 4.25 6.16 18.03
C ALA A 182 3.96 7.54 17.42
N GLY A 183 3.05 7.60 16.43
CA GLY A 183 2.71 8.86 15.75
C GLY A 183 1.95 9.84 16.65
N TYR A 184 1.03 9.35 17.48
CA TYR A 184 0.22 10.19 18.37
C TYR A 184 1.07 10.84 19.46
N TYR A 185 1.81 10.05 20.24
CA TYR A 185 2.57 10.57 21.38
C TYR A 185 3.89 11.25 20.97
N GLY A 186 4.52 10.82 19.88
CA GLY A 186 5.80 11.37 19.44
C GLY A 186 6.94 11.21 20.47
N GLY A 187 7.99 12.02 20.30
CA GLY A 187 9.06 12.18 21.28
C GLY A 187 9.80 10.87 21.61
N TRP A 188 9.92 10.57 22.91
CA TRP A 188 10.66 9.39 23.38
C TRP A 188 9.94 8.07 23.11
N ILE A 189 8.60 8.05 23.12
CA ILE A 189 7.78 6.85 22.85
C ILE A 189 7.95 6.44 21.40
N ASP A 190 7.86 7.41 20.50
CA ASP A 190 8.13 7.21 19.07
C ASP A 190 9.54 6.66 18.84
N ASN A 191 10.56 7.31 19.41
CA ASN A 191 11.94 6.84 19.28
C ASN A 191 12.10 5.41 19.83
N ALA A 192 11.57 5.10 21.00
CA ALA A 192 11.66 3.75 21.57
C ALA A 192 11.00 2.68 20.67
N LEU A 193 9.79 2.94 20.17
CA LEU A 193 9.08 2.02 19.29
C LEU A 193 9.77 1.84 17.93
N MET A 194 10.29 2.93 17.36
CA MET A 194 11.06 2.85 16.12
C MET A 194 12.38 2.10 16.32
N ARG A 195 13.02 2.22 17.48
CA ARG A 195 14.23 1.43 17.82
C ARG A 195 13.93 -0.06 17.93
N VAL A 196 12.82 -0.44 18.57
CA VAL A 196 12.38 -1.85 18.61
C VAL A 196 12.13 -2.37 17.18
N THR A 197 11.50 -1.55 16.34
CA THR A 197 11.26 -1.88 14.93
C THR A 197 12.58 -2.11 14.18
N ASP A 198 13.57 -1.25 14.38
CA ASP A 198 14.88 -1.38 13.73
C ASP A 198 15.63 -2.66 14.17
N VAL A 199 15.51 -3.05 15.44
CA VAL A 199 16.06 -4.33 15.94
C VAL A 199 15.41 -5.52 15.25
N ILE A 200 14.09 -5.49 15.05
CA ILE A 200 13.35 -6.57 14.36
C ILE A 200 13.79 -6.67 12.90
N ILE A 201 13.91 -5.53 12.20
CA ILE A 201 14.35 -5.49 10.79
C ILE A 201 15.79 -6.01 10.64
N ALA A 202 16.65 -5.79 11.64
CA ALA A 202 18.02 -6.27 11.62
C ALA A 202 18.14 -7.81 11.73
N MET A 203 17.09 -8.50 12.20
CA MET A 203 17.08 -9.96 12.30
C MET A 203 16.84 -10.61 10.93
N PRO A 204 17.73 -11.52 10.47
CA PRO A 204 17.47 -12.25 9.24
C PRO A 204 16.26 -13.19 9.40
N PHE A 205 15.20 -12.97 8.61
CA PHE A 205 13.94 -13.71 8.72
C PHE A 205 14.14 -15.24 8.71
N ILE A 206 14.99 -15.75 7.82
CA ILE A 206 15.26 -17.18 7.70
C ILE A 206 15.88 -17.77 8.97
N LEU A 207 16.74 -17.01 9.67
CA LEU A 207 17.37 -17.47 10.91
C LEU A 207 16.34 -17.61 12.03
N VAL A 208 15.39 -16.67 12.13
CA VAL A 208 14.33 -16.76 13.13
C VAL A 208 13.43 -17.96 12.85
N VAL A 209 13.03 -18.17 11.60
CA VAL A 209 12.21 -19.34 11.21
C VAL A 209 12.91 -20.64 11.54
N VAL A 210 14.20 -20.79 11.22
CA VAL A 210 14.98 -22.01 11.53
C VAL A 210 15.13 -22.21 13.03
N ALA A 211 15.46 -21.15 13.78
CA ALA A 211 15.60 -21.23 15.23
C ALA A 211 14.30 -21.66 15.92
N VAL A 212 13.17 -21.08 15.50
CA VAL A 212 11.85 -21.45 16.00
C VAL A 212 11.52 -22.89 15.60
N THR A 213 11.79 -23.30 14.36
CA THR A 213 11.58 -24.69 13.91
C THR A 213 12.35 -25.68 14.78
N ALA A 214 13.62 -25.38 15.07
CA ALA A 214 14.47 -26.22 15.90
C ALA A 214 13.98 -26.27 17.37
N ALA A 215 13.56 -25.13 17.93
CA ALA A 215 13.09 -25.05 19.31
C ALA A 215 11.76 -25.78 19.54
N PHE A 216 10.84 -25.73 18.57
CA PHE A 216 9.50 -26.30 18.68
C PHE A 216 9.36 -27.69 18.03
N GLY A 217 10.46 -28.28 17.54
CA GLY A 217 10.47 -29.62 16.94
C GLY A 217 9.74 -29.73 15.60
N GLY A 218 9.53 -28.60 14.90
CA GLY A 218 8.86 -28.53 13.61
C GLY A 218 8.16 -27.18 13.36
N VAL A 219 7.75 -26.95 12.10
CA VAL A 219 6.94 -25.78 11.72
C VAL A 219 5.47 -26.16 11.72
N SER A 220 4.70 -25.62 12.66
CA SER A 220 3.24 -25.61 12.55
C SER A 220 2.78 -24.37 11.78
N LEU A 221 1.63 -24.44 11.13
CA LEU A 221 1.02 -23.30 10.44
C LEU A 221 0.83 -22.11 11.39
N THR A 222 0.43 -22.37 12.62
CA THR A 222 0.24 -21.35 13.65
C THR A 222 1.55 -20.63 13.99
N VAL A 223 2.64 -21.38 14.19
CA VAL A 223 3.95 -20.82 14.49
C VAL A 223 4.45 -19.96 13.32
N LEU A 224 4.28 -20.44 12.09
CA LEU A 224 4.65 -19.68 10.89
C LEU A 224 3.91 -18.34 10.81
N VAL A 225 2.58 -18.36 11.02
CA VAL A 225 1.75 -17.14 11.00
C VAL A 225 2.18 -16.16 12.10
N ILE A 226 2.45 -16.63 13.31
CA ILE A 226 2.88 -15.77 14.43
C ILE A 226 4.23 -15.12 14.12
N VAL A 227 5.20 -15.89 13.63
CA VAL A 227 6.54 -15.38 13.28
C VAL A 227 6.45 -14.36 12.15
N ILE A 228 5.68 -14.67 11.09
CA ILE A 228 5.47 -13.75 9.98
C ILE A 228 4.83 -12.46 10.50
N ALA A 229 3.67 -12.54 11.16
CA ALA A 229 2.94 -11.40 11.70
C ALA A 229 3.80 -10.53 12.64
N GLY A 230 4.54 -11.17 13.55
CA GLY A 230 5.37 -10.51 14.56
C GLY A 230 6.64 -9.85 14.01
N LEU A 231 7.12 -10.28 12.83
CA LEU A 231 8.31 -9.71 12.21
C LEU A 231 8.00 -8.78 11.02
N GLY A 232 6.84 -8.93 10.37
CA GLY A 232 6.51 -8.22 9.12
C GLY A 232 5.70 -6.93 9.28
N TRP A 233 5.25 -6.58 10.49
CA TRP A 233 4.34 -5.46 10.73
C TRP A 233 4.95 -4.06 10.52
N PHE A 234 6.28 -3.96 10.36
CA PHE A 234 7.02 -2.68 10.36
C PHE A 234 6.59 -1.72 9.25
N GLU A 235 6.24 -2.20 8.06
CA GLU A 235 5.82 -1.34 6.94
C GLU A 235 4.51 -0.62 7.27
N ILE A 236 3.51 -1.39 7.73
CA ILE A 236 2.23 -0.84 8.17
C ILE A 236 2.42 0.06 9.39
N GLY A 237 3.27 -0.32 10.34
CA GLY A 237 3.59 0.49 11.50
C GLY A 237 4.18 1.87 11.14
N ARG A 238 5.13 1.91 10.21
CA ARG A 238 5.73 3.16 9.73
C ARG A 238 4.74 4.02 8.94
N LEU A 239 3.88 3.39 8.13
CA LEU A 239 2.80 4.09 7.43
C LEU A 239 1.83 4.73 8.41
N MET A 240 1.35 3.96 9.39
CA MET A 240 0.39 4.42 10.40
C MET A 240 0.98 5.53 11.27
N ARG A 241 2.25 5.40 11.68
CA ARG A 241 2.98 6.48 12.36
C ARG A 241 2.98 7.76 11.54
N ALA A 242 3.33 7.69 10.25
CA ALA A 242 3.37 8.87 9.39
C ALA A 242 1.99 9.55 9.28
N GLN A 243 0.91 8.76 9.14
CA GLN A 243 -0.45 9.28 9.11
C GLN A 243 -0.83 9.96 10.44
N PHE A 244 -0.52 9.33 11.58
CA PHE A 244 -0.84 9.87 12.90
C PHE A 244 -0.04 11.14 13.24
N LEU A 245 1.21 11.25 12.78
CA LEU A 245 2.01 12.48 12.92
C LEU A 245 1.37 13.67 12.19
N VAL A 246 0.72 13.44 11.05
CA VAL A 246 -0.01 14.48 10.31
C VAL A 246 -1.37 14.75 10.96
N LEU A 247 -2.14 13.70 11.25
CA LEU A 247 -3.51 13.81 11.77
C LEU A 247 -3.56 14.48 13.14
N ARG A 248 -2.57 14.26 14.01
CA ARG A 248 -2.59 14.86 15.36
C ARG A 248 -2.52 16.38 15.34
N GLU A 249 -1.93 16.97 14.29
CA GLU A 249 -1.79 18.42 14.13
C GLU A 249 -3.02 19.04 13.42
N SER A 250 -3.99 18.21 13.01
CA SER A 250 -5.18 18.67 12.29
C SER A 250 -6.17 19.43 13.19
N GLU A 251 -6.89 20.39 12.62
CA GLU A 251 -7.82 21.25 13.35
C GLU A 251 -8.93 20.47 14.08
N PHE A 252 -9.41 19.37 13.49
CA PHE A 252 -10.45 18.55 14.10
C PHE A 252 -9.95 17.78 15.33
N VAL A 253 -8.69 17.34 15.34
CA VAL A 253 -8.07 16.71 16.53
C VAL A 253 -7.83 17.74 17.62
N GLN A 254 -7.36 18.94 17.25
CA GLN A 254 -7.17 20.03 18.21
C GLN A 254 -8.50 20.45 18.86
N ALA A 255 -9.57 20.58 18.06
CA ALA A 255 -10.92 20.86 18.54
C ALA A 255 -11.44 19.75 19.47
N ALA A 256 -11.26 18.48 19.12
CA ALA A 256 -11.65 17.35 19.97
C ALA A 256 -10.91 17.37 21.32
N ARG A 257 -9.61 17.71 21.32
CA ARG A 257 -8.80 17.86 22.55
C ARG A 257 -9.29 19.04 23.39
N ALA A 258 -9.63 20.17 22.76
CA ALA A 258 -10.18 21.34 23.46
C ALA A 258 -11.55 21.06 24.11
N LEU A 259 -12.34 20.15 23.52
CA LEU A 259 -13.60 19.65 24.08
C LEU A 259 -13.41 18.57 25.18
N GLY A 260 -12.16 18.22 25.53
CA GLY A 260 -11.85 17.26 26.58
C GLY A 260 -11.96 15.79 26.18
N ALA A 261 -11.87 15.46 24.88
CA ALA A 261 -11.80 14.07 24.45
C ALA A 261 -10.51 13.39 24.98
N SER A 262 -10.64 12.15 25.46
CA SER A 262 -9.49 11.36 25.91
C SER A 262 -8.63 10.88 24.73
N ASP A 263 -7.35 10.67 24.97
CA ASP A 263 -6.40 10.19 23.95
C ASP A 263 -6.89 8.90 23.26
N PHE A 264 -7.45 7.95 24.02
CA PHE A 264 -8.00 6.70 23.47
C PHE A 264 -9.23 6.91 22.58
N ARG A 265 -9.96 8.02 22.73
CA ARG A 265 -11.08 8.36 21.85
C ARG A 265 -10.60 9.08 20.58
N ILE A 266 -9.44 9.72 20.64
CA ILE A 266 -8.84 10.43 19.50
C ILE A 266 -8.10 9.43 18.59
N ILE A 267 -7.47 8.42 19.17
CA ILE A 267 -6.78 7.33 18.47
C ILE A 267 -7.78 6.31 17.92
#